data_AF-A0A1Q8Z6L8-F1
#
_entry.id   AF-A0A1Q8Z6L8-F1
#
_cell.length_a   1.000
_cell.length_b   1.000
_cell.length_c   1.000
_cell.angle_alpha   90.00
_cell.angle_beta   90.00
_cell.angle_gamma   90.00
#
_symmetry.space_group_name_H-M   'P 1'
#
loop_
_entity.id
_entity.type
_entity.pdbx_description
1 polymer ?
#
loop_
_entity_poly.entity_id
_entity_poly.type
_entity_poly.pdbx_seq_one_letter_code
_entity_poly.pdbx_strand_id
1 'polypeptide(L)'
;MTTPDFSRQGYQIQRELGHNRSSGRVTYLATQLATAQTVVIKQFQFARTGVTWSDYAAHEREIQVLQQLDHPSIPKYLNAFETDDGFCLVQEYKNAPSLAEPRQFTLPEAEQIAIAILQVLVYLQQQHPPLIHRDLKPENILVDEHLRVSLVDFGLARSSADDLSASTTVKGTLGFMPPEQLFNRPLTTASDLYGLGATLICLLSGTPSATIGSLLDDAYRLNFKSVLPNLPIGWTRWLETLTAPNPQQRYPDAATALQALQGIDQIRPAKRPPLALALGSTFVGLGLVTIATGGLIGWLTMRPPTLTPIGPGSAVQELKTTGHCAGCNLQGADLRGLDLRSADLTNADLQGADLRGADLRGAYLKNANLTGARLETANLSSTDLRGATLPDGSVHP
;
A
#
# COMPACT_ATOMS: atom_id res chain seq x y z
N MET A 1 19.63 13.79 -28.33
CA MET A 1 18.57 13.05 -29.04
C MET A 1 17.69 14.08 -29.72
N THR A 2 17.35 13.88 -30.98
CA THR A 2 16.43 14.75 -31.71
C THR A 2 15.01 14.56 -31.17
N THR A 3 14.28 15.65 -30.97
CA THR A 3 12.85 15.62 -30.62
C THR A 3 12.07 14.92 -31.74
N PRO A 4 11.14 14.00 -31.43
CA PRO A 4 10.36 13.34 -32.46
C PRO A 4 9.43 14.33 -33.18
N ASP A 5 9.19 14.10 -34.47
CA ASP A 5 8.24 14.87 -35.27
C ASP A 5 6.90 14.13 -35.31
N PHE A 6 5.91 14.67 -34.59
CA PHE A 6 4.53 14.16 -34.57
C PHE A 6 3.56 15.02 -35.40
N SER A 7 4.09 15.87 -36.30
CA SER A 7 3.26 16.77 -37.12
C SER A 7 2.26 16.01 -38.00
N ARG A 8 2.65 14.84 -38.52
CA ARG A 8 1.77 13.94 -39.31
C ARG A 8 0.60 13.41 -38.49
N GLN A 9 0.80 13.21 -37.20
CA GLN A 9 -0.23 12.78 -36.24
C GLN A 9 -1.01 13.98 -35.68
N GLY A 10 -0.72 15.20 -36.12
CA GLY A 10 -1.44 16.41 -35.73
C GLY A 10 -0.93 17.05 -34.43
N TYR A 11 0.32 16.76 -34.01
CA TYR A 11 0.89 17.29 -32.78
C TYR A 11 2.23 17.98 -33.00
N GLN A 12 2.44 19.10 -32.31
CA GLN A 12 3.73 19.79 -32.24
C GLN A 12 4.32 19.65 -30.84
N ILE A 13 5.49 19.02 -30.72
CA ILE A 13 6.21 18.93 -29.45
C ILE A 13 6.70 20.31 -29.04
N GLN A 14 6.38 20.72 -27.80
CA GLN A 14 6.89 21.94 -27.20
C GLN A 14 8.17 21.67 -26.42
N ARG A 15 8.13 20.66 -25.52
CA ARG A 15 9.26 20.27 -24.67
C ARG A 15 9.07 18.88 -24.08
N GLU A 16 10.17 18.28 -23.62
CA GLU A 16 10.15 17.08 -22.79
C GLU A 16 9.73 17.44 -21.36
N LEU A 17 8.84 16.63 -20.78
CA LEU A 17 8.41 16.71 -19.37
C LEU A 17 9.14 15.69 -18.50
N GLY A 18 9.53 14.55 -19.06
CA GLY A 18 10.27 13.53 -18.33
C GLY A 18 10.69 12.37 -19.22
N HIS A 19 11.71 11.64 -18.78
CA HIS A 19 12.29 10.54 -19.53
C HIS A 19 12.73 9.43 -18.59
N ASN A 20 12.17 8.24 -18.77
CA ASN A 20 12.59 7.02 -18.09
C ASN A 20 13.34 6.10 -19.04
N ARG A 21 14.68 6.15 -18.97
CA ARG A 21 15.57 5.41 -19.88
C ARG A 21 15.49 3.89 -19.70
N SER A 22 15.21 3.42 -18.48
CA SER A 22 15.13 1.98 -18.19
C SER A 22 13.86 1.33 -18.72
N SER A 23 12.77 2.10 -18.87
CA SER A 23 11.51 1.61 -19.47
C SER A 23 11.26 2.11 -20.89
N GLY A 24 12.20 2.87 -21.50
CA GLY A 24 12.01 3.45 -22.84
C GLY A 24 10.84 4.44 -22.94
N ARG A 25 10.41 5.05 -21.83
CA ARG A 25 9.26 5.95 -21.79
C ARG A 25 9.70 7.41 -21.80
N VAL A 26 9.17 8.21 -22.71
CA VAL A 26 9.40 9.66 -22.75
C VAL A 26 8.06 10.39 -22.74
N THR A 27 7.93 11.41 -21.91
CA THR A 27 6.72 12.21 -21.77
C THR A 27 6.99 13.60 -22.34
N TYR A 28 6.14 14.06 -23.24
CA TYR A 28 6.24 15.35 -23.90
C TYR A 28 5.03 16.23 -23.60
N LEU A 29 5.26 17.54 -23.52
CA LEU A 29 4.24 18.56 -23.65
C LEU A 29 4.10 18.90 -25.13
N ALA A 30 2.89 18.86 -25.66
CA ALA A 30 2.63 19.11 -27.07
C ALA A 30 1.39 19.99 -27.29
N THR A 31 1.29 20.61 -28.46
CA THR A 31 0.08 21.28 -28.93
C THR A 31 -0.57 20.43 -30.01
N GLN A 32 -1.87 20.17 -29.86
CA GLN A 32 -2.67 19.60 -30.93
C GLN A 32 -2.94 20.67 -32.00
N LEU A 33 -2.47 20.42 -33.22
CA LEU A 33 -2.47 21.40 -34.31
C LEU A 33 -3.87 21.85 -34.73
N ALA A 34 -4.86 20.94 -34.68
CA ALA A 34 -6.23 21.24 -35.11
C ALA A 34 -6.99 22.16 -34.15
N THR A 35 -6.70 22.10 -32.85
CA THR A 35 -7.48 22.76 -31.78
C THR A 35 -6.66 23.79 -31.00
N ALA A 36 -5.35 23.86 -31.22
CA ALA A 36 -4.38 24.57 -30.39
C ALA A 36 -4.39 24.16 -28.91
N GLN A 37 -4.98 23.00 -28.58
CA GLN A 37 -5.05 22.52 -27.20
C GLN A 37 -3.69 21.94 -26.76
N THR A 38 -3.25 22.28 -25.55
CA THR A 38 -2.09 21.67 -24.91
C THR A 38 -2.42 20.28 -24.39
N VAL A 39 -1.58 19.31 -24.69
CA VAL A 39 -1.74 17.89 -24.34
C VAL A 39 -0.43 17.30 -23.82
N VAL A 40 -0.53 16.15 -23.16
CA VAL A 40 0.63 15.33 -22.80
C VAL A 40 0.68 14.13 -23.72
N ILE A 41 1.85 13.86 -24.29
CA ILE A 41 2.12 12.67 -25.09
C ILE A 41 3.14 11.79 -24.34
N LYS A 42 2.72 10.60 -23.93
CA LYS A 42 3.63 9.56 -23.41
C LYS A 42 4.00 8.63 -24.55
N GLN A 43 5.24 8.71 -24.99
CA GLN A 43 5.82 7.80 -25.97
C GLN A 43 6.47 6.60 -25.25
N PHE A 44 6.14 5.40 -25.71
CA PHE A 44 6.73 4.15 -25.28
C PHE A 44 7.56 3.58 -26.43
N GLN A 45 8.88 3.55 -26.26
CA GLN A 45 9.85 3.14 -27.28
C GLN A 45 10.29 1.69 -27.04
N PHE A 46 9.97 0.79 -27.95
CA PHE A 46 10.25 -0.66 -27.85
C PHE A 46 11.38 -1.11 -28.79
N ALA A 47 11.41 -0.57 -30.01
CA ALA A 47 12.35 -1.00 -31.04
C ALA A 47 13.81 -0.64 -30.71
N ARG A 48 14.02 0.38 -29.87
CA ARG A 48 15.35 0.91 -29.54
C ARG A 48 15.96 0.35 -28.26
N THR A 49 15.16 -0.31 -27.43
CA THR A 49 15.49 -0.54 -26.01
C THR A 49 15.57 -2.02 -25.61
N GLY A 50 15.20 -2.95 -26.50
CA GLY A 50 15.27 -4.40 -26.21
C GLY A 50 14.24 -4.86 -25.17
N VAL A 51 13.14 -4.12 -25.05
CA VAL A 51 12.10 -4.29 -24.01
C VAL A 51 11.25 -5.55 -24.25
N THR A 52 10.80 -6.18 -23.16
CA THR A 52 10.08 -7.47 -23.15
C THR A 52 8.58 -7.33 -23.41
N TRP A 53 7.93 -8.40 -23.87
CA TRP A 53 6.46 -8.49 -24.05
C TRP A 53 5.66 -8.14 -22.78
N SER A 54 6.21 -8.34 -21.57
CA SER A 54 5.54 -7.98 -20.31
C SER A 54 5.44 -6.48 -20.04
N ASP A 55 6.29 -5.66 -20.68
CA ASP A 55 6.23 -4.20 -20.56
C ASP A 55 5.22 -3.60 -21.54
N TYR A 56 5.02 -4.24 -22.71
CA TYR A 56 3.93 -3.92 -23.63
C TYR A 56 2.55 -4.00 -22.95
N ALA A 57 2.29 -5.09 -22.22
CA ALA A 57 1.03 -5.30 -21.52
C ALA A 57 0.74 -4.24 -20.44
N ALA A 58 1.78 -3.66 -19.83
CA ALA A 58 1.60 -2.60 -18.83
C ALA A 58 1.14 -1.27 -19.46
N HIS A 59 1.58 -0.98 -20.68
CA HIS A 59 1.28 0.28 -21.34
C HIS A 59 -0.08 0.29 -22.04
N GLU A 60 -0.50 -0.83 -22.64
CA GLU A 60 -1.90 -0.99 -23.08
C GLU A 60 -2.87 -0.88 -21.91
N ARG A 61 -2.47 -1.36 -20.73
CA ARG A 61 -3.29 -1.27 -19.51
C ARG A 61 -3.55 0.18 -19.11
N GLU A 62 -2.55 1.07 -19.20
CA GLU A 62 -2.74 2.48 -18.89
C GLU A 62 -3.79 3.13 -19.79
N ILE A 63 -3.76 2.82 -21.10
CA ILE A 63 -4.78 3.28 -22.05
C ILE A 63 -6.17 2.76 -21.65
N GLN A 64 -6.30 1.45 -21.41
CA GLN A 64 -7.58 0.83 -21.04
C GLN A 64 -8.16 1.41 -19.75
N VAL A 65 -7.31 1.64 -18.75
CA VAL A 65 -7.71 2.25 -17.48
C VAL A 65 -8.18 3.67 -17.73
N LEU A 66 -7.37 4.53 -18.35
CA LEU A 66 -7.74 5.95 -18.56
C LEU A 66 -8.98 6.13 -19.45
N GLN A 67 -9.24 5.23 -20.40
CA GLN A 67 -10.47 5.24 -21.20
C GLN A 67 -11.74 5.04 -20.39
N GLN A 68 -11.64 4.38 -19.22
CA GLN A 68 -12.78 4.06 -18.35
C GLN A 68 -12.95 5.06 -17.20
N LEU A 69 -11.97 5.93 -16.97
CA LEU A 69 -12.01 6.90 -15.88
C LEU A 69 -12.55 8.25 -16.36
N ASP A 70 -13.46 8.82 -15.59
CA ASP A 70 -13.98 10.17 -15.73
C ASP A 70 -14.01 10.84 -14.35
N HIS A 71 -12.94 11.57 -14.04
CA HIS A 71 -12.80 12.29 -12.79
C HIS A 71 -11.99 13.58 -13.03
N PRO A 72 -12.39 14.74 -12.46
CA PRO A 72 -11.73 16.03 -12.73
C PRO A 72 -10.24 16.06 -12.33
N SER A 73 -9.87 15.31 -11.29
CA SER A 73 -8.49 15.15 -10.81
C SER A 73 -7.69 14.05 -11.51
N ILE A 74 -8.19 13.48 -12.61
CA ILE A 74 -7.47 12.49 -13.42
C ILE A 74 -7.38 13.05 -14.85
N PRO A 75 -6.22 12.98 -15.52
CA PRO A 75 -6.12 13.33 -16.94
C PRO A 75 -7.06 12.49 -17.79
N LYS A 76 -7.87 13.15 -18.63
CA LYS A 76 -8.70 12.44 -19.61
C LYS A 76 -7.83 11.79 -20.69
N TYR A 77 -8.17 10.56 -21.07
CA TYR A 77 -7.70 9.97 -22.31
C TYR A 77 -8.21 10.80 -23.51
N LEU A 78 -7.32 11.12 -24.46
CA LEU A 78 -7.68 11.87 -25.66
C LEU A 78 -7.52 11.01 -26.92
N ASN A 79 -6.37 10.35 -27.08
CA ASN A 79 -6.05 9.57 -28.26
C ASN A 79 -4.87 8.61 -27.99
N ALA A 80 -4.62 7.67 -28.90
CA ALA A 80 -3.38 6.91 -28.97
C ALA A 80 -3.00 6.69 -30.44
N PHE A 81 -1.70 6.61 -30.74
CA PHE A 81 -1.22 6.37 -32.10
C PHE A 81 0.13 5.61 -32.11
N GLU A 82 0.38 4.88 -33.18
CA GLU A 82 1.63 4.14 -33.39
C GLU A 82 2.73 5.02 -34.01
N THR A 83 3.97 4.64 -33.77
CA THR A 83 5.19 5.24 -34.32
C THR A 83 6.16 4.12 -34.73
N ASP A 84 7.15 4.41 -35.57
CA ASP A 84 8.12 3.41 -36.01
C ASP A 84 8.89 2.75 -34.85
N ASP A 85 9.03 3.46 -33.74
CA ASP A 85 9.76 3.00 -32.55
C ASP A 85 8.86 2.48 -31.42
N GLY A 86 7.53 2.53 -31.57
CA GLY A 86 6.57 2.07 -30.57
C GLY A 86 5.22 2.79 -30.63
N PHE A 87 4.64 3.20 -29.50
CA PHE A 87 3.35 3.90 -29.52
C PHE A 87 3.30 5.11 -28.59
N CYS A 88 2.32 5.98 -28.80
CA CYS A 88 2.07 7.18 -28.04
C CYS A 88 0.66 7.15 -27.45
N LEU A 89 0.54 7.43 -26.15
CA LEU A 89 -0.70 7.79 -25.47
C LEU A 89 -0.80 9.32 -25.38
N VAL A 90 -1.94 9.88 -25.78
CA VAL A 90 -2.26 11.30 -25.67
C VAL A 90 -3.34 11.49 -24.59
N GLN A 91 -3.06 12.37 -23.64
CA GLN A 91 -3.95 12.68 -22.52
C GLN A 91 -4.03 14.18 -22.26
N GLU A 92 -5.04 14.59 -21.50
CA GLU A 92 -5.22 15.96 -21.02
C GLU A 92 -3.96 16.45 -20.28
N TYR A 93 -3.52 17.67 -20.59
CA TYR A 93 -2.49 18.33 -19.80
C TYR A 93 -3.12 18.99 -18.56
N LYS A 94 -2.63 18.59 -17.37
CA LYS A 94 -2.93 19.25 -16.11
C LYS A 94 -1.85 20.28 -15.83
N ASN A 95 -2.22 21.56 -15.84
CA ASN A 95 -1.28 22.66 -15.62
C ASN A 95 -1.00 22.87 -14.12
N ALA A 96 -0.20 21.98 -13.54
CA ALA A 96 0.20 22.04 -12.15
C ALA A 96 1.59 21.39 -11.97
N PRO A 97 2.46 21.93 -11.10
CA PRO A 97 3.73 21.30 -10.76
C PRO A 97 3.51 20.02 -9.97
N SER A 98 4.49 19.12 -10.01
CA SER A 98 4.51 17.91 -9.17
C SER A 98 4.82 18.25 -7.71
N LEU A 99 4.29 17.47 -6.77
CA LEU A 99 4.68 17.54 -5.35
C LEU A 99 6.17 17.20 -5.10
N ALA A 100 6.86 16.59 -6.07
CA ALA A 100 8.30 16.37 -6.00
C ALA A 100 9.11 17.67 -6.19
N GLU A 101 8.49 18.72 -6.75
CA GLU A 101 9.15 20.02 -6.85
C GLU A 101 9.25 20.67 -5.46
N PRO A 102 10.40 21.26 -5.09
CA PRO A 102 10.59 21.86 -3.77
C PRO A 102 9.56 22.98 -3.50
N ARG A 103 8.60 22.69 -2.60
CA ARG A 103 7.62 23.64 -2.09
C ARG A 103 7.32 23.31 -0.63
N GLN A 104 7.19 24.34 0.20
CA GLN A 104 6.76 24.17 1.59
C GLN A 104 5.23 24.14 1.65
N PHE A 105 4.70 23.21 2.44
CA PHE A 105 3.27 23.09 2.70
C PHE A 105 3.03 23.14 4.21
N THR A 106 2.05 23.93 4.61
CA THR A 106 1.53 23.92 5.98
C THR A 106 0.67 22.68 6.22
N LEU A 107 0.46 22.31 7.48
CA LEU A 107 -0.38 21.17 7.83
C LEU A 107 -1.82 21.28 7.27
N PRO A 108 -2.51 22.45 7.31
CA PRO A 108 -3.81 22.60 6.67
C PRO A 108 -3.80 22.40 5.14
N GLU A 109 -2.73 22.83 4.45
CA GLU A 109 -2.61 22.60 3.00
C GLU A 109 -2.38 21.11 2.69
N ALA A 110 -1.53 20.45 3.49
CA ALA A 110 -1.32 19.00 3.40
C ALA A 110 -2.61 18.22 3.70
N GLU A 111 -3.45 18.71 4.62
CA GLU A 111 -4.78 18.16 4.88
C GLU A 111 -5.68 18.22 3.66
N GLN A 112 -5.76 19.39 3.02
CA GLN A 112 -6.57 19.58 1.82
C GLN A 112 -6.10 18.68 0.67
N ILE A 113 -4.78 18.55 0.50
CA ILE A 113 -4.18 17.63 -0.49
C ILE A 113 -4.53 16.18 -0.15
N ALA A 114 -4.39 15.76 1.11
CA ALA A 114 -4.72 14.41 1.56
C ALA A 114 -6.19 14.07 1.32
N ILE A 115 -7.11 14.99 1.66
CA ILE A 115 -8.54 14.85 1.40
C ILE A 115 -8.82 14.67 -0.10
N ALA A 116 -8.24 15.51 -0.95
CA ALA A 116 -8.44 15.44 -2.39
C ALA A 116 -7.90 14.13 -2.99
N ILE A 117 -6.72 13.66 -2.54
CA ILE A 117 -6.19 12.36 -2.99
C ILE A 117 -7.07 11.22 -2.52
N LEU A 118 -7.52 11.21 -1.26
CA LEU A 118 -8.42 10.19 -0.74
C LEU A 118 -9.74 10.14 -1.51
N GLN A 119 -10.29 11.28 -1.92
CA GLN A 119 -11.49 11.35 -2.77
C GLN A 119 -11.26 10.70 -4.14
N VAL A 120 -10.08 10.93 -4.75
CA VAL A 120 -9.69 10.22 -5.98
C VAL A 120 -9.60 8.71 -5.72
N LEU A 121 -8.97 8.28 -4.63
CA LEU A 121 -8.86 6.86 -4.31
C LEU A 121 -10.23 6.21 -4.04
N VAL A 122 -11.15 6.91 -3.38
CA VAL A 122 -12.54 6.45 -3.22
C VAL A 122 -13.17 6.21 -4.59
N TYR A 123 -13.00 7.14 -5.54
CA TYR A 123 -13.50 6.98 -6.90
C TYR A 123 -12.90 5.75 -7.62
N LEU A 124 -11.59 5.51 -7.49
CA LEU A 124 -10.94 4.34 -8.09
C LEU A 124 -11.39 3.02 -7.44
N GLN A 125 -11.64 3.03 -6.13
CA GLN A 125 -12.10 1.86 -5.38
C GLN A 125 -13.56 1.51 -5.66
N GLN A 126 -14.35 2.47 -6.19
CA GLN A 126 -15.73 2.25 -6.64
C GLN A 126 -15.84 1.67 -8.07
N GLN A 127 -14.72 1.53 -8.78
CA GLN A 127 -14.70 0.83 -10.07
C GLN A 127 -15.01 -0.66 -9.87
N HIS A 128 -15.48 -1.33 -10.93
CA HIS A 128 -15.88 -2.73 -10.88
C HIS A 128 -15.06 -3.55 -11.88
N PRO A 129 -14.03 -4.30 -11.44
CA PRO A 129 -13.53 -4.44 -10.06
C PRO A 129 -12.75 -3.21 -9.55
N PRO A 130 -12.55 -3.06 -8.22
CA PRO A 130 -11.81 -1.94 -7.63
C PRO A 130 -10.42 -1.78 -8.24
N LEU A 131 -10.05 -0.55 -8.57
CA LEU A 131 -8.76 -0.21 -9.16
C LEU A 131 -7.79 0.28 -8.08
N ILE A 132 -6.57 -0.26 -8.10
CA ILE A 132 -5.46 0.10 -7.20
C ILE A 132 -4.39 0.79 -8.05
N HIS A 133 -3.94 1.99 -7.68
CA HIS A 133 -2.99 2.81 -8.42
C HIS A 133 -1.55 2.26 -8.39
N ARG A 134 -1.08 1.82 -7.22
CA ARG A 134 0.21 1.11 -6.98
C ARG A 134 1.49 1.94 -7.05
N ASP A 135 1.40 3.21 -7.44
CA ASP A 135 2.56 4.11 -7.53
C ASP A 135 2.25 5.52 -6.98
N LEU A 136 1.63 5.60 -5.79
CA LEU A 136 1.41 6.89 -5.12
C LEU A 136 2.72 7.42 -4.52
N LYS A 137 3.19 8.53 -5.08
CA LYS A 137 4.41 9.25 -4.69
C LYS A 137 4.34 10.71 -5.15
N PRO A 138 5.16 11.63 -4.60
CA PRO A 138 5.13 13.04 -4.95
C PRO A 138 5.21 13.32 -6.46
N GLU A 139 5.98 12.53 -7.22
CA GLU A 139 6.15 12.67 -8.66
C GLU A 139 4.85 12.51 -9.46
N ASN A 140 3.94 11.69 -8.94
CA ASN A 140 2.69 11.31 -9.62
C ASN A 140 1.48 12.14 -9.15
N ILE A 141 1.70 13.14 -8.31
CA ILE A 141 0.64 14.01 -7.80
C ILE A 141 0.99 15.45 -8.17
N LEU A 142 0.12 16.08 -8.96
CA LEU A 142 0.26 17.47 -9.37
C LEU A 142 -0.66 18.36 -8.54
N VAL A 143 -0.15 19.50 -8.06
CA VAL A 143 -0.90 20.43 -7.21
C VAL A 143 -0.62 21.86 -7.61
N ASP A 144 -1.66 22.59 -7.99
CA ASP A 144 -1.51 24.00 -8.38
C ASP A 144 -1.47 24.97 -7.18
N GLU A 145 -1.46 26.26 -7.49
CA GLU A 145 -1.48 27.34 -6.50
C GLU A 145 -2.78 27.41 -5.68
N HIS A 146 -3.86 26.80 -6.17
CA HIS A 146 -5.16 26.71 -5.50
C HIS A 146 -5.38 25.36 -4.79
N LEU A 147 -4.32 24.55 -4.66
CA LEU A 147 -4.35 23.21 -4.05
C LEU A 147 -5.30 22.23 -4.77
N ARG A 148 -5.57 22.46 -6.07
CA ARG A 148 -6.30 21.49 -6.88
C ARG A 148 -5.36 20.35 -7.23
N VAL A 149 -5.75 19.15 -6.83
CA VAL A 149 -4.95 17.93 -7.02
C VAL A 149 -5.29 17.27 -8.35
N SER A 150 -4.27 16.78 -9.06
CA SER A 150 -4.41 15.80 -10.13
C SER A 150 -3.49 14.61 -9.89
N LEU A 151 -4.06 13.40 -9.89
CA LEU A 151 -3.31 12.14 -9.85
C LEU A 151 -2.98 11.73 -11.27
N VAL A 152 -1.71 11.45 -11.54
CA VAL A 152 -1.20 11.09 -12.87
C VAL A 152 -0.43 9.77 -12.81
N ASP A 153 -0.21 9.18 -13.99
CA ASP A 153 0.60 7.96 -14.19
C ASP A 153 -0.02 6.66 -13.67
N PHE A 154 -0.98 6.14 -14.44
CA PHE A 154 -1.72 4.90 -14.13
C PHE A 154 -1.03 3.65 -14.72
N GLY A 155 0.24 3.74 -15.15
CA GLY A 155 0.95 2.66 -15.81
C GLY A 155 1.17 1.40 -14.96
N LEU A 156 1.01 1.49 -13.63
CA LEU A 156 1.04 0.33 -12.74
C LEU A 156 -0.34 -0.08 -12.22
N ALA A 157 -1.39 0.68 -12.53
CA ALA A 157 -2.72 0.48 -11.98
C ALA A 157 -3.29 -0.88 -12.39
N ARG A 158 -3.93 -1.57 -11.44
CA ARG A 158 -4.54 -2.89 -11.67
C ARG A 158 -5.84 -3.04 -10.93
N SER A 159 -6.68 -3.89 -11.52
CA SER A 159 -7.86 -4.41 -10.84
C SER A 159 -7.42 -5.33 -9.70
N SER A 160 -8.09 -5.25 -8.55
CA SER A 160 -7.86 -6.17 -7.42
C SER A 160 -8.04 -7.65 -7.77
N ALA A 161 -8.76 -7.96 -8.85
CA ALA A 161 -9.00 -9.31 -9.37
C ALA A 161 -7.99 -9.77 -10.44
N ASP A 162 -7.03 -8.93 -10.87
CA ASP A 162 -6.05 -9.32 -11.88
C ASP A 162 -5.06 -10.35 -11.30
N ASP A 163 -4.99 -11.55 -11.90
CA ASP A 163 -4.06 -12.63 -11.51
C ASP A 163 -2.60 -12.12 -11.45
N LEU A 164 -1.91 -12.45 -10.36
CA LEU A 164 -0.50 -12.13 -10.09
C LEU A 164 0.51 -12.80 -11.04
N SER A 165 0.04 -13.38 -12.15
CA SER A 165 0.76 -14.35 -12.99
C SER A 165 1.74 -13.76 -14.02
N ALA A 166 1.89 -12.43 -14.13
CA ALA A 166 2.54 -11.82 -15.29
C ALA A 166 3.78 -10.91 -15.05
N SER A 167 4.36 -10.83 -13.85
CA SER A 167 5.65 -10.10 -13.69
C SER A 167 6.34 -10.44 -12.37
N THR A 168 7.50 -11.09 -12.43
CA THR A 168 8.42 -11.32 -11.30
C THR A 168 9.19 -10.06 -10.89
N THR A 169 9.04 -8.95 -11.63
CA THR A 169 9.72 -7.68 -11.34
C THR A 169 8.88 -6.84 -10.38
N VAL A 170 9.46 -6.49 -9.23
CA VAL A 170 8.89 -5.50 -8.29
C VAL A 170 8.80 -4.15 -9.01
N LYS A 171 7.59 -3.64 -9.22
CA LYS A 171 7.33 -2.35 -9.89
C LYS A 171 6.94 -1.30 -8.83
N GLY A 172 7.59 -0.13 -8.85
CA GLY A 172 7.34 1.02 -7.96
C GLY A 172 8.63 1.63 -7.38
N THR A 173 8.52 2.75 -6.65
CA THR A 173 9.66 3.41 -5.99
C THR A 173 9.83 2.91 -4.56
N LEU A 174 11.04 2.47 -4.19
CA LEU A 174 11.37 2.02 -2.83
C LEU A 174 11.04 3.12 -1.80
N GLY A 175 10.40 2.73 -0.69
CA GLY A 175 9.93 3.63 0.35
C GLY A 175 8.47 4.10 0.20
N PHE A 176 7.92 4.08 -1.01
CA PHE A 176 6.49 4.33 -1.26
C PHE A 176 5.69 3.04 -1.49
N MET A 177 6.36 1.96 -1.90
CA MET A 177 5.72 0.66 -2.08
C MET A 177 5.29 0.06 -0.74
N PRO A 178 4.03 -0.36 -0.57
CA PRO A 178 3.62 -1.10 0.60
C PRO A 178 4.32 -2.47 0.65
N PRO A 179 4.55 -3.06 1.85
CA PRO A 179 5.23 -4.35 1.97
C PRO A 179 4.59 -5.48 1.16
N GLU A 180 3.27 -5.56 1.09
CA GLU A 180 2.60 -6.56 0.25
C GLU A 180 2.96 -6.44 -1.24
N GLN A 181 3.26 -5.24 -1.74
CA GLN A 181 3.73 -5.05 -3.12
C GLN A 181 5.19 -5.50 -3.28
N LEU A 182 6.05 -5.19 -2.31
CA LEU A 182 7.46 -5.61 -2.32
C LEU A 182 7.61 -7.14 -2.32
N PHE A 183 6.71 -7.83 -1.60
CA PHE A 183 6.71 -9.28 -1.45
C PHE A 183 5.76 -10.01 -2.40
N ASN A 184 5.23 -9.33 -3.42
CA ASN A 184 4.30 -9.89 -4.41
C ASN A 184 3.09 -10.63 -3.79
N ARG A 185 2.59 -10.11 -2.67
CA ARG A 185 1.36 -10.54 -2.01
C ARG A 185 0.15 -9.83 -2.64
N PRO A 186 -1.08 -10.37 -2.50
CA PRO A 186 -2.28 -9.72 -3.03
C PRO A 186 -2.43 -8.29 -2.50
N LEU A 187 -2.63 -7.35 -3.42
CA LEU A 187 -2.90 -5.96 -3.08
C LEU A 187 -4.37 -5.76 -2.74
N THR A 188 -4.63 -4.79 -1.89
CA THR A 188 -5.98 -4.41 -1.46
C THR A 188 -6.19 -2.92 -1.69
N THR A 189 -7.40 -2.45 -1.48
CA THR A 189 -7.71 -1.01 -1.42
C THR A 189 -6.86 -0.26 -0.38
N ALA A 190 -6.40 -0.94 0.67
CA ALA A 190 -5.51 -0.38 1.68
C ALA A 190 -4.05 -0.20 1.17
N SER A 191 -3.66 -0.84 0.06
CA SER A 191 -2.29 -0.78 -0.48
C SER A 191 -1.87 0.63 -0.90
N ASP A 192 -2.77 1.36 -1.57
CA ASP A 192 -2.53 2.75 -1.99
C ASP A 192 -2.37 3.72 -0.80
N LEU A 193 -2.99 3.41 0.34
CA LEU A 193 -2.92 4.25 1.53
C LEU A 193 -1.49 4.36 2.07
N TYR A 194 -0.72 3.28 2.00
CA TYR A 194 0.69 3.32 2.42
C TYR A 194 1.50 4.34 1.60
N GLY A 195 1.35 4.31 0.26
CA GLY A 195 2.02 5.25 -0.64
C GLY A 195 1.57 6.69 -0.42
N LEU A 196 0.27 6.91 -0.14
CA LEU A 196 -0.23 8.22 0.28
C LEU A 196 0.42 8.68 1.60
N GLY A 197 0.53 7.81 2.59
CA GLY A 197 1.16 8.15 3.87
C GLY A 197 2.63 8.52 3.72
N ALA A 198 3.39 7.73 2.95
CA ALA A 198 4.78 8.04 2.61
C ALA A 198 4.90 9.39 1.87
N THR A 199 3.98 9.67 0.94
CA THR A 199 3.91 10.96 0.22
C THR A 199 3.69 12.13 1.18
N LEU A 200 2.74 12.01 2.11
CA LEU A 200 2.43 13.07 3.08
C LEU A 200 3.58 13.28 4.08
N ILE A 201 4.30 12.22 4.43
CA ILE A 201 5.52 12.32 5.24
C ILE A 201 6.58 13.14 4.50
N CYS A 202 6.84 12.85 3.22
CA CYS A 202 7.75 13.66 2.39
C CYS A 202 7.31 15.13 2.36
N LEU A 203 6.01 15.35 2.09
CA LEU A 203 5.42 16.68 1.96
C LEU A 203 5.60 17.54 3.22
N LEU A 204 5.30 16.98 4.38
CA LEU A 204 5.34 17.68 5.66
C LEU A 204 6.77 17.87 6.20
N SER A 205 7.65 16.92 5.93
CA SER A 205 9.03 16.95 6.45
C SER A 205 10.03 17.64 5.51
N GLY A 206 9.65 17.82 4.24
CA GLY A 206 10.58 18.21 3.19
C GLY A 206 11.59 17.10 2.82
N THR A 207 11.36 15.86 3.27
CA THR A 207 12.23 14.71 2.92
C THR A 207 12.10 14.42 1.43
N PRO A 208 13.21 14.43 0.65
CA PRO A 208 13.17 14.08 -0.76
C PRO A 208 12.68 12.64 -1.00
N SER A 209 11.91 12.42 -2.07
CA SER A 209 11.42 11.08 -2.44
C SER A 209 12.53 10.03 -2.54
N ALA A 210 13.72 10.43 -3.00
CA ALA A 210 14.86 9.51 -3.16
C ALA A 210 15.42 9.00 -1.82
N THR A 211 15.17 9.69 -0.71
CA THR A 211 15.73 9.36 0.60
C THR A 211 14.69 8.87 1.60
N ILE A 212 13.40 8.83 1.24
CA ILE A 212 12.33 8.36 2.15
C ILE A 212 12.58 6.92 2.65
N GLY A 213 13.23 6.08 1.84
CA GLY A 213 13.62 4.72 2.22
C GLY A 213 14.57 4.66 3.43
N SER A 214 15.28 5.73 3.75
CA SER A 214 16.13 5.81 4.96
C SER A 214 15.34 5.88 6.26
N LEU A 215 14.03 6.18 6.19
CA LEU A 215 13.14 6.17 7.35
C LEU A 215 12.57 4.77 7.66
N LEU A 216 12.80 3.79 6.78
CA LEU A 216 12.33 2.43 7.01
C LEU A 216 13.23 1.69 8.00
N ASP A 217 12.62 0.99 8.95
CA ASP A 217 13.31 -0.04 9.73
C ASP A 217 13.25 -1.42 9.06
N ASP A 218 13.89 -2.42 9.67
CA ASP A 218 13.92 -3.81 9.22
C ASP A 218 12.52 -4.46 9.18
N ALA A 219 11.53 -3.86 9.84
CA ALA A 219 10.13 -4.28 9.82
C ALA A 219 9.28 -3.48 8.82
N TYR A 220 9.93 -2.70 7.94
CA TYR A 220 9.30 -1.83 6.93
C TYR A 220 8.39 -0.76 7.51
N ARG A 221 8.59 -0.35 8.77
CA ARG A 221 7.86 0.78 9.37
C ARG A 221 8.54 2.09 9.03
N LEU A 222 7.76 3.09 8.63
CA LEU A 222 8.24 4.44 8.40
C LEU A 222 8.40 5.19 9.74
N ASN A 223 9.64 5.39 10.17
CA ASN A 223 9.98 6.09 11.40
C ASN A 223 10.04 7.61 11.21
N PHE A 224 8.88 8.23 10.94
CA PHE A 224 8.80 9.65 10.56
C PHE A 224 8.75 10.65 11.73
N LYS A 225 8.57 10.20 12.99
CA LYS A 225 8.47 11.09 14.16
C LYS A 225 9.72 11.94 14.38
N SER A 226 10.90 11.42 14.00
CA SER A 226 12.17 12.14 14.10
C SER A 226 12.23 13.35 13.16
N VAL A 227 11.61 13.25 11.98
CA VAL A 227 11.56 14.31 10.97
C VAL A 227 10.31 15.19 11.09
N LEU A 228 9.32 14.77 11.88
CA LEU A 228 8.07 15.49 12.17
C LEU A 228 7.77 15.56 13.68
N PRO A 229 8.67 16.12 14.52
CA PRO A 229 8.54 16.06 15.98
C PRO A 229 7.34 16.85 16.54
N ASN A 230 6.85 17.85 15.80
CA ASN A 230 5.77 18.74 16.23
C ASN A 230 4.40 18.40 15.59
N LEU A 231 4.28 17.24 14.94
CA LEU A 231 3.02 16.85 14.31
C LEU A 231 1.94 16.60 15.39
N PRO A 232 0.71 17.11 15.24
CA PRO A 232 -0.36 16.86 16.20
C PRO A 232 -0.64 15.37 16.38
N ILE A 233 -0.95 14.95 17.60
CA ILE A 233 -1.11 13.52 17.94
C ILE A 233 -2.15 12.79 17.08
N GLY A 234 -3.24 13.45 16.71
CA GLY A 234 -4.26 12.88 15.82
C GLY A 234 -3.69 12.59 14.42
N TRP A 235 -2.93 13.54 13.87
CA TRP A 235 -2.22 13.42 12.60
C TRP A 235 -1.13 12.35 12.65
N THR A 236 -0.37 12.28 13.76
CA THR A 236 0.63 11.23 13.98
C THR A 236 -0.02 9.84 13.93
N ARG A 237 -1.09 9.62 14.70
CA ARG A 237 -1.80 8.32 14.73
C ARG A 237 -2.42 7.98 13.38
N TRP A 238 -2.98 8.98 12.70
CA TRP A 238 -3.58 8.80 11.39
C TRP A 238 -2.54 8.36 10.35
N LEU A 239 -1.36 9.03 10.29
CA LEU A 239 -0.26 8.63 9.41
C LEU A 239 0.36 7.27 9.80
N GLU A 240 0.51 6.97 11.09
CA GLU A 240 0.97 5.66 11.56
C GLU A 240 0.03 4.54 11.09
N THR A 241 -1.28 4.77 11.19
CA THR A 241 -2.29 3.82 10.72
C THR A 241 -2.25 3.69 9.21
N LEU A 242 -2.10 4.81 8.48
CA LEU A 242 -2.04 4.82 7.02
C LEU A 242 -0.81 4.09 6.47
N THR A 243 0.31 4.12 7.21
CA THR A 243 1.61 3.53 6.84
C THR A 243 1.93 2.23 7.58
N ALA A 244 0.95 1.61 8.24
CA ALA A 244 1.16 0.35 8.95
C ALA A 244 1.63 -0.75 7.96
N PRO A 245 2.73 -1.48 8.24
CA PRO A 245 3.25 -2.48 7.31
C PRO A 245 2.24 -3.58 7.00
N ASN A 246 1.51 -4.03 8.03
CA ASN A 246 0.43 -5.01 7.87
C ASN A 246 -0.84 -4.29 7.36
N PRO A 247 -1.39 -4.65 6.18
CA PRO A 247 -2.60 -4.03 5.65
C PRO A 247 -3.82 -4.21 6.57
N GLN A 248 -3.88 -5.25 7.40
CA GLN A 248 -4.96 -5.43 8.39
C GLN A 248 -4.92 -4.42 9.53
N GLN A 249 -3.78 -3.74 9.73
CA GLN A 249 -3.60 -2.67 10.70
C GLN A 249 -3.77 -1.28 10.08
N ARG A 250 -3.99 -1.20 8.76
CA ARG A 250 -4.35 0.05 8.08
C ARG A 250 -5.85 0.25 8.10
N TYR A 251 -6.27 1.44 7.69
CA TYR A 251 -7.65 1.63 7.24
C TYR A 251 -7.94 0.66 6.07
N PRO A 252 -9.12 0.02 6.06
CA PRO A 252 -9.46 -0.98 5.03
C PRO A 252 -9.57 -0.36 3.62
N ASP A 253 -9.95 0.91 3.54
CA ASP A 253 -10.18 1.62 2.29
C ASP A 253 -9.98 3.14 2.45
N ALA A 254 -10.01 3.86 1.32
CA ALA A 254 -9.82 5.31 1.30
C ALA A 254 -10.97 6.08 1.95
N ALA A 255 -12.21 5.55 1.91
CA ALA A 255 -13.37 6.19 2.52
C ALA A 255 -13.23 6.24 4.05
N THR A 256 -12.79 5.13 4.65
CA THR A 256 -12.55 5.01 6.09
C THR A 256 -11.38 5.90 6.52
N ALA A 257 -10.29 5.93 5.74
CA ALA A 257 -9.16 6.82 6.01
C ALA A 257 -9.56 8.30 5.93
N LEU A 258 -10.40 8.69 4.95
CA LEU A 258 -10.92 10.04 4.79
C LEU A 258 -11.81 10.46 5.97
N GLN A 259 -12.72 9.58 6.40
CA GLN A 259 -13.57 9.84 7.56
C GLN A 259 -12.72 10.02 8.83
N ALA A 260 -11.71 9.19 9.03
CA ALA A 260 -10.80 9.30 10.17
C ALA A 260 -10.02 10.62 10.17
N LEU A 261 -9.54 11.07 8.99
CA LEU A 261 -8.84 12.35 8.83
C LEU A 261 -9.73 13.54 9.22
N GLN A 262 -10.95 13.57 8.69
CA GLN A 262 -11.93 14.63 8.98
C GLN A 262 -12.38 14.65 10.46
N GLY A 263 -12.22 13.53 11.17
CA GLY A 263 -12.51 13.42 12.60
C GLY A 263 -11.42 14.00 13.52
N ILE A 264 -10.20 14.26 13.02
CA ILE A 264 -9.07 14.70 13.84
C ILE A 264 -9.36 16.05 14.54
N ASP A 265 -10.01 16.97 13.82
CA ASP A 265 -10.29 18.33 14.30
C ASP A 265 -11.54 18.44 15.20
N GLN A 266 -12.39 17.40 15.23
CA GLN A 266 -13.59 17.37 16.08
C GLN A 266 -13.24 17.15 17.58
N ILE A 267 -11.97 16.89 17.91
CA ILE A 267 -11.43 16.80 19.27
C ILE A 267 -10.71 18.11 19.65
N ARG A 268 -11.24 19.27 19.24
CA ARG A 268 -10.94 20.53 19.94
C ARG A 268 -11.80 20.56 21.21
N PRO A 269 -11.27 20.82 22.41
CA PRO A 269 -12.14 21.06 23.55
C PRO A 269 -13.00 22.26 23.19
N ALA A 270 -14.32 22.08 23.21
CA ALA A 270 -15.26 23.19 23.14
C ALA A 270 -14.77 24.26 24.12
N LYS A 271 -14.61 25.50 23.65
CA LYS A 271 -14.40 26.65 24.53
C LYS A 271 -15.43 26.52 25.64
N ARG A 272 -14.99 26.33 26.89
CA ARG A 272 -15.89 26.33 28.05
C ARG A 272 -16.68 27.62 27.97
N PRO A 273 -18.03 27.60 27.91
CA PRO A 273 -18.76 28.85 28.04
C PRO A 273 -18.48 29.39 29.45
N PRO A 274 -18.43 30.73 29.63
CA PRO A 274 -18.28 31.29 30.96
C PRO A 274 -19.49 30.85 31.81
N LEU A 275 -19.25 30.53 33.09
CA LEU A 275 -20.31 30.20 34.03
C LEU A 275 -21.36 31.31 34.02
N ALA A 276 -22.54 31.02 33.49
CA ALA A 276 -23.75 31.78 33.75
C ALA A 276 -24.60 30.96 34.72
N LEU A 277 -24.69 31.45 35.96
CA LEU A 277 -25.75 31.09 36.90
C LEU A 277 -27.10 31.45 36.26
N ALA A 278 -27.95 30.46 36.03
CA ALA A 278 -29.36 30.68 35.72
C ALA A 278 -30.22 29.74 36.56
N LEU A 279 -30.91 30.36 37.51
CA LEU A 279 -31.93 29.83 38.41
C LEU A 279 -33.24 29.53 37.65
N GLY A 280 -33.94 28.44 38.05
CA GLY A 280 -35.38 28.20 37.86
C GLY A 280 -35.86 27.96 36.42
N SER A 281 -36.83 27.12 36.09
CA SER A 281 -37.91 26.53 36.88
C SER A 281 -38.61 25.42 36.05
N THR A 282 -38.97 24.34 36.75
CA THR A 282 -40.08 23.37 36.57
C THR A 282 -40.78 23.18 35.22
N PHE A 283 -40.89 21.91 34.78
CA PHE A 283 -42.20 21.30 34.52
C PHE A 283 -42.19 19.78 34.82
N VAL A 284 -43.26 19.34 35.50
CA VAL A 284 -43.55 18.00 36.02
C VAL A 284 -44.35 17.21 34.97
N GLY A 285 -44.09 15.91 34.84
CA GLY A 285 -44.94 14.99 34.06
C GLY A 285 -44.54 13.52 34.23
N LEU A 286 -45.27 12.83 35.12
CA LEU A 286 -45.11 11.44 35.56
C LEU A 286 -45.10 10.38 34.44
N GLY A 287 -44.35 9.29 34.70
CA GLY A 287 -44.48 8.01 34.00
C GLY A 287 -43.62 6.92 34.66
N LEU A 288 -43.91 6.60 35.93
CA LEU A 288 -43.32 5.46 36.65
C LEU A 288 -43.99 4.15 36.22
N VAL A 289 -43.20 3.17 35.78
CA VAL A 289 -43.42 1.76 36.12
C VAL A 289 -42.08 1.18 36.56
N THR A 290 -42.00 0.86 37.84
CA THR A 290 -40.93 0.13 38.51
C THR A 290 -41.21 -1.37 38.51
N ILE A 291 -40.12 -2.14 38.66
CA ILE A 291 -39.93 -3.47 39.32
C ILE A 291 -38.98 -4.28 38.41
N ALA A 292 -37.82 -4.82 38.81
CA ALA A 292 -37.31 -5.19 40.12
C ALA A 292 -35.78 -5.00 40.22
N THR A 293 -35.33 -4.69 41.41
CA THR A 293 -33.93 -4.73 41.87
C THR A 293 -33.56 -6.09 42.46
N GLY A 294 -32.30 -6.48 42.30
CA GLY A 294 -31.63 -7.62 42.94
C GLY A 294 -30.68 -8.28 41.93
N GLY A 295 -29.38 -8.02 41.86
CA GLY A 295 -28.44 -7.76 42.93
C GLY A 295 -27.61 -9.03 43.17
N LEU A 296 -26.49 -9.20 42.47
CA LEU A 296 -25.19 -9.49 43.10
C LEU A 296 -24.07 -9.47 42.06
N ILE A 297 -23.06 -8.67 42.38
CA ILE A 297 -21.74 -8.61 41.75
C ILE A 297 -20.99 -9.90 42.13
N GLY A 298 -20.61 -10.69 41.13
CA GLY A 298 -19.68 -11.79 41.25
C GLY A 298 -18.55 -11.62 40.24
N TRP A 299 -17.44 -11.05 40.68
CA TRP A 299 -16.18 -11.06 39.95
C TRP A 299 -15.72 -12.52 39.82
N LEU A 300 -16.10 -13.22 38.75
CA LEU A 300 -15.35 -14.40 38.34
C LEU A 300 -14.06 -13.88 37.69
N THR A 301 -12.99 -13.96 38.48
CA THR A 301 -11.62 -13.91 37.98
C THR A 301 -11.47 -14.98 36.91
N MET A 302 -11.56 -14.59 35.65
CA MET A 302 -11.07 -15.44 34.56
C MET A 302 -9.57 -15.59 34.79
N ARG A 303 -9.20 -16.70 35.45
CA ARG A 303 -7.85 -17.24 35.39
C ARG A 303 -7.50 -17.38 33.91
N PRO A 304 -6.32 -16.94 33.45
CA PRO A 304 -5.88 -17.28 32.11
C PRO A 304 -5.85 -18.81 32.00
N PRO A 305 -6.33 -19.39 30.90
CA PRO A 305 -6.27 -20.84 30.75
C PRO A 305 -4.80 -21.25 30.80
N THR A 306 -4.49 -22.15 31.72
CA THR A 306 -3.23 -22.87 31.76
C THR A 306 -3.09 -23.60 30.42
N LEU A 307 -2.09 -23.19 29.62
CA LEU A 307 -1.71 -23.87 28.39
C LEU A 307 -1.41 -25.33 28.72
N THR A 308 -2.31 -26.22 28.33
CA THR A 308 -2.00 -27.65 28.22
C THR A 308 -1.13 -27.81 26.97
N PRO A 309 -0.11 -28.69 26.97
CA PRO A 309 0.69 -28.92 25.78
C PRO A 309 -0.21 -29.43 24.66
N ILE A 310 -0.39 -28.61 23.64
CA ILE A 310 -1.13 -28.93 22.42
C ILE A 310 -0.38 -30.09 21.76
N GLY A 311 -1.02 -31.26 21.66
CA GLY A 311 -0.41 -32.40 20.96
C GLY A 311 -0.13 -32.05 19.49
N PRO A 312 0.79 -32.77 18.82
CA PRO A 312 1.25 -32.42 17.47
C PRO A 312 0.11 -32.34 16.46
N GLY A 313 -0.96 -33.14 16.61
CA GLY A 313 -2.13 -33.10 15.71
C GLY A 313 -2.88 -31.76 15.70
N SER A 314 -3.02 -31.10 16.85
CA SER A 314 -3.66 -29.79 16.95
C SER A 314 -2.75 -28.65 16.47
N ALA A 315 -1.44 -28.76 16.70
CA ALA A 315 -0.46 -27.81 16.17
C ALA A 315 -0.36 -27.90 14.63
N VAL A 316 -0.45 -29.10 14.05
CA VAL A 316 -0.50 -29.28 12.59
C VAL A 316 -1.75 -28.64 11.99
N GLN A 317 -2.90 -28.76 12.66
CA GLN A 317 -4.14 -28.15 12.17
C GLN A 317 -4.07 -26.62 12.23
N GLU A 318 -3.52 -26.07 13.31
CA GLU A 318 -3.28 -24.63 13.45
C GLU A 318 -2.31 -24.13 12.36
N LEU A 319 -1.18 -24.81 12.16
CA LEU A 319 -0.23 -24.49 11.10
C LEU A 319 -0.90 -24.48 9.71
N LYS A 320 -1.80 -25.43 9.43
CA LYS A 320 -2.53 -25.50 8.15
C LYS A 320 -3.54 -24.38 7.96
N THR A 321 -4.19 -23.92 9.02
CA THR A 321 -5.27 -22.93 8.92
C THR A 321 -4.77 -21.50 9.01
N THR A 322 -3.75 -21.24 9.83
CA THR A 322 -3.26 -19.90 10.12
C THR A 322 -1.91 -19.61 9.48
N GLY A 323 -1.13 -20.65 9.13
CA GLY A 323 0.27 -20.50 8.74
C GLY A 323 1.16 -20.02 9.89
N HIS A 324 0.69 -20.00 11.14
CA HIS A 324 1.44 -19.52 12.30
C HIS A 324 1.48 -20.59 13.39
N CYS A 325 2.69 -21.00 13.75
CA CYS A 325 2.97 -21.99 14.80
C CYS A 325 4.33 -21.73 15.45
N ALA A 326 4.58 -20.48 15.86
CA ALA A 326 5.83 -20.10 16.54
C ALA A 326 5.92 -20.80 17.91
N GLY A 327 7.01 -21.52 18.16
CA GLY A 327 7.23 -22.28 19.40
C GLY A 327 6.39 -23.57 19.53
N CYS A 328 5.68 -23.98 18.48
CA CYS A 328 4.87 -25.19 18.52
C CYS A 328 5.70 -26.47 18.64
N ASN A 329 5.09 -27.51 19.24
CA ASN A 329 5.59 -28.86 19.17
C ASN A 329 5.00 -29.58 17.94
N LEU A 330 5.84 -29.81 16.94
CA LEU A 330 5.55 -30.53 15.69
C LEU A 330 6.48 -31.77 15.56
N GLN A 331 6.99 -32.29 16.68
CA GLN A 331 7.87 -33.45 16.68
C GLN A 331 7.18 -34.65 16.01
N GLY A 332 7.85 -35.25 15.02
CA GLY A 332 7.32 -36.37 14.25
C GLY A 332 6.08 -36.08 13.40
N ALA A 333 5.69 -34.81 13.21
CA ALA A 333 4.51 -34.43 12.45
C ALA A 333 4.61 -34.81 10.96
N ASP A 334 3.50 -35.24 10.36
CA ASP A 334 3.38 -35.44 8.91
C ASP A 334 2.96 -34.13 8.23
N LEU A 335 3.92 -33.49 7.56
CA LEU A 335 3.80 -32.22 6.88
C LEU A 335 4.08 -32.33 5.37
N ARG A 336 4.04 -33.56 4.83
CA ARG A 336 4.40 -33.84 3.43
C ARG A 336 3.51 -33.08 2.45
N GLY A 337 4.13 -32.47 1.44
CA GLY A 337 3.43 -31.79 0.35
C GLY A 337 2.60 -30.58 0.77
N LEU A 338 2.69 -30.13 2.02
CA LEU A 338 1.93 -28.97 2.48
C LEU A 338 2.49 -27.68 1.90
N ASP A 339 1.59 -26.76 1.60
CA ASP A 339 1.93 -25.37 1.33
C ASP A 339 2.15 -24.64 2.66
N LEU A 340 3.42 -24.44 3.01
CA LEU A 340 3.89 -23.77 4.21
C LEU A 340 4.62 -22.46 3.84
N ARG A 341 4.29 -21.87 2.68
CA ARG A 341 4.93 -20.64 2.21
C ARG A 341 4.68 -19.51 3.20
N SER A 342 5.74 -18.81 3.60
CA SER A 342 5.70 -17.76 4.63
C SER A 342 5.13 -18.21 5.99
N ALA A 343 5.06 -19.51 6.26
CA ALA A 343 4.61 -20.00 7.56
C ALA A 343 5.58 -19.56 8.66
N ASP A 344 5.06 -19.12 9.79
CA ASP A 344 5.86 -18.79 10.96
C ASP A 344 6.02 -20.02 11.85
N LEU A 345 7.20 -20.61 11.79
CA LEU A 345 7.66 -21.76 12.56
C LEU A 345 8.84 -21.34 13.46
N THR A 346 8.94 -20.05 13.81
CA THR A 346 10.03 -19.50 14.62
C THR A 346 10.07 -20.19 15.98
N ASN A 347 11.23 -20.67 16.40
CA ASN A 347 11.43 -21.49 17.61
C ASN A 347 10.61 -22.80 17.67
N ALA A 348 10.00 -23.28 16.58
CA ALA A 348 9.21 -24.51 16.60
C ALA A 348 10.10 -25.76 16.75
N ASP A 349 9.57 -26.80 17.40
CA ASP A 349 10.21 -28.12 17.48
C ASP A 349 9.68 -29.04 16.38
N LEU A 350 10.49 -29.26 15.35
CA LEU A 350 10.21 -30.08 14.16
C LEU A 350 11.05 -31.37 14.18
N GLN A 351 11.57 -31.79 15.33
CA GLN A 351 12.44 -32.95 15.41
C GLN A 351 11.74 -34.19 14.84
N GLY A 352 12.37 -34.86 13.87
CA GLY A 352 11.82 -36.04 13.21
C GLY A 352 10.57 -35.81 12.35
N ALA A 353 10.14 -34.56 12.10
CA ALA A 353 8.98 -34.26 11.25
C ALA A 353 9.22 -34.67 9.78
N ASP A 354 8.17 -35.08 9.08
CA ASP A 354 8.22 -35.43 7.66
C ASP A 354 7.72 -34.27 6.78
N LEU A 355 8.65 -33.53 6.19
CA LEU A 355 8.42 -32.34 5.37
C LEU A 355 8.65 -32.61 3.87
N ARG A 356 8.72 -33.88 3.45
CA ARG A 356 9.04 -34.22 2.06
C ARG A 356 8.05 -33.59 1.08
N GLY A 357 8.57 -32.89 0.09
CA GLY A 357 7.78 -32.18 -0.93
C GLY A 357 6.99 -30.97 -0.41
N ALA A 358 7.14 -30.57 0.86
CA ALA A 358 6.51 -29.38 1.39
C ALA A 358 7.11 -28.11 0.76
N ASP A 359 6.29 -27.08 0.59
CA ASP A 359 6.72 -25.79 0.07
C ASP A 359 6.89 -24.80 1.23
N LEU A 360 8.14 -24.59 1.65
CA LEU A 360 8.52 -23.72 2.77
C LEU A 360 9.07 -22.36 2.27
N ARG A 361 8.81 -21.98 1.01
CA ARG A 361 9.39 -20.76 0.45
C ARG A 361 9.01 -19.54 1.29
N GLY A 362 10.01 -18.81 1.77
CA GLY A 362 9.80 -17.64 2.62
C GLY A 362 9.34 -17.93 4.04
N ALA A 363 9.24 -19.20 4.47
CA ALA A 363 8.86 -19.56 5.83
C ALA A 363 9.91 -19.09 6.86
N TYR A 364 9.46 -18.80 8.07
CA TYR A 364 10.32 -18.37 9.18
C TYR A 364 10.61 -19.55 10.09
N LEU A 365 11.84 -20.05 10.07
CA LEU A 365 12.32 -21.16 10.90
C LEU A 365 13.46 -20.72 11.82
N LYS A 366 13.56 -19.43 12.11
CA LYS A 366 14.61 -18.90 12.99
C LYS A 366 14.58 -19.64 14.33
N ASN A 367 15.73 -20.17 14.74
CA ASN A 367 15.89 -20.99 15.94
C ASN A 367 15.01 -22.26 16.02
N ALA A 368 14.43 -22.73 14.92
CA ALA A 368 13.64 -23.97 14.92
C ALA A 368 14.55 -25.21 15.05
N ASN A 369 14.03 -26.28 15.63
CA ASN A 369 14.75 -27.56 15.75
C ASN A 369 14.27 -28.55 14.68
N LEU A 370 15.04 -28.74 13.62
CA LEU A 370 14.77 -29.69 12.53
C LEU A 370 15.57 -30.99 12.67
N THR A 371 16.17 -31.29 13.83
CA THR A 371 17.03 -32.48 14.00
C THR A 371 16.29 -33.75 13.54
N GLY A 372 16.88 -34.52 12.61
CA GLY A 372 16.26 -35.72 12.06
C GLY A 372 15.00 -35.50 11.21
N ALA A 373 14.61 -34.27 10.90
CA ALA A 373 13.49 -33.97 10.01
C ALA A 373 13.82 -34.38 8.56
N ARG A 374 12.79 -34.81 7.83
CA ARG A 374 12.91 -35.30 6.45
C ARG A 374 12.51 -34.23 5.45
N LEU A 375 13.50 -33.65 4.76
CA LEU A 375 13.35 -32.51 3.85
C LEU A 375 13.52 -32.89 2.37
N GLU A 376 13.55 -34.19 2.02
CA GLU A 376 13.74 -34.62 0.64
C GLU A 376 12.67 -34.00 -0.26
N THR A 377 13.09 -33.30 -1.32
CA THR A 377 12.22 -32.56 -2.27
C THR A 377 11.43 -31.37 -1.69
N ALA A 378 11.64 -31.00 -0.42
CA ALA A 378 11.06 -29.79 0.15
C ALA A 378 11.68 -28.53 -0.47
N ASN A 379 10.87 -27.49 -0.69
CA ASN A 379 11.35 -26.22 -1.25
C ASN A 379 11.63 -25.21 -0.13
N LEU A 380 12.91 -25.02 0.18
CA LEU A 380 13.39 -24.11 1.25
C LEU A 380 13.90 -22.76 0.69
N SER A 381 13.54 -22.41 -0.55
CA SER A 381 14.06 -21.17 -1.15
C SER A 381 13.59 -19.95 -0.35
N SER A 382 14.53 -19.11 0.04
CA SER A 382 14.26 -17.90 0.84
C SER A 382 13.67 -18.16 2.24
N THR A 383 13.75 -19.38 2.76
CA THR A 383 13.39 -19.69 4.15
C THR A 383 14.40 -19.07 5.12
N ASP A 384 13.93 -18.45 6.20
CA ASP A 384 14.81 -17.93 7.26
C ASP A 384 15.19 -19.06 8.23
N LEU A 385 16.38 -19.63 8.06
CA LEU A 385 16.91 -20.70 8.91
C LEU A 385 17.90 -20.20 9.97
N ARG A 386 18.05 -18.89 10.19
CA ARG A 386 19.08 -18.36 11.12
C ARG A 386 18.94 -18.96 12.52
N GLY A 387 20.00 -19.55 13.03
CA GLY A 387 20.02 -20.22 14.33
C GLY A 387 19.21 -21.52 14.39
N ALA A 388 18.60 -21.99 13.30
CA ALA A 388 17.89 -23.26 13.25
C ALA A 388 18.88 -24.42 13.38
N THR A 389 18.50 -25.48 14.09
CA THR A 389 19.24 -26.74 14.08
C THR A 389 18.75 -27.59 12.91
N LEU A 390 19.62 -27.87 11.94
CA LEU A 390 19.32 -28.61 10.72
C LEU A 390 19.16 -30.13 10.96
N PRO A 391 18.67 -30.90 9.97
CA PRO A 391 18.46 -32.34 10.16
C PRO A 391 19.66 -33.15 10.60
N ASP A 392 20.88 -32.73 10.26
CA ASP A 392 22.13 -33.37 10.66
C ASP A 392 22.63 -32.95 12.06
N GLY A 393 21.90 -32.06 12.74
CA GLY A 393 22.25 -31.51 14.04
C GLY A 393 23.16 -30.29 14.01
N SER A 394 23.56 -29.81 12.83
CA SER A 394 24.32 -28.55 12.70
C SER A 394 23.42 -27.33 12.91
N VAL A 395 23.98 -26.23 13.40
CA VAL A 395 23.24 -24.96 13.53
C VAL A 395 23.52 -24.11 12.30
N HIS A 396 22.45 -23.67 11.62
CA HIS A 396 22.57 -22.77 10.49
C HIS A 396 22.88 -21.34 10.99
N PRO A 397 23.90 -20.67 10.43
CA PRO A 397 24.33 -19.35 10.87
C PRO A 397 23.26 -18.26 10.68
#